data_AF-A0A7V6U928-F1
#
_entry.id   AF-A0A7V6U928-F1
#
_cell.length_a   1.000
_cell.length_b   1.000
_cell.length_c   1.000
_cell.angle_alpha   90.00
_cell.angle_beta   90.00
_cell.angle_gamma   90.00
#
_symmetry.space_group_name_H-M   'P 1'
#
loop_
_entity.id
_entity.type
_entity.pdbx_description
1 polymer ?
#
loop_
_entity_poly.entity_id
_entity_poly.type
_entity_poly.pdbx_seq_one_letter_code
_entity_poly.pdbx_strand_id
1 'polypeptide(L)'
;MLNSSKKKEYISITQLIEDPHYEENEQKNLKLKLKKHSDLHHIISRLANGRKKLVSIFEDIFTSAFLVSSFDLKMKYFGNRISNISLKINNISHELHDLLSKSNNAASEISKANSDLVESISIITQKANALKNSTENTSSIIEQISTDTQSALRQSKSTADDFKMLMESFSKMKEIVQGIYEISDQTNLLAFNASIEAARAGEAGKGFSVIAEEIRELSDTTKDLLESINTIVNTVSENSNKSFQGIEQTVASLENINASVLTMNTLIDSSNQSIAGIASGLENINAVSEEINSSLEEFTNSISNITDLSENMYNYSEAMETTAKDLNELAEAISSLEDTIDNAAKKTGEIIKDRFYSIPNEKFNEFIKSVIKNHKNWLSQLESMVNTMEVQPLQLDDHKCSFGHFYHSVKPSHPEISSIWESINELHHNFHKSGSIVIKHIEENNKEEAEKALAYSKDLSRNLIVVLEELIEKTNALTEKNEFVF
;
A
#
# COMPACT_ATOMS: atom_id res chain seq x y z
N MET A 1 -96.58 20.94 31.88
CA MET A 1 -96.62 20.70 30.42
C MET A 1 -96.03 21.91 29.72
N LEU A 2 -94.83 21.80 29.14
CA LEU A 2 -94.25 22.87 28.32
C LEU A 2 -95.13 23.09 27.09
N ASN A 3 -95.56 24.33 26.87
CA ASN A 3 -96.33 24.75 25.70
C ASN A 3 -95.57 24.33 24.42
N SER A 4 -96.27 23.86 23.37
CA SER A 4 -95.64 23.21 22.20
C SER A 4 -94.57 24.08 21.51
N SER A 5 -94.72 25.40 21.59
CA SER A 5 -93.74 26.40 21.14
C SER A 5 -92.43 26.37 21.93
N LYS A 6 -92.47 26.31 23.27
CA LYS A 6 -91.27 26.23 24.12
C LYS A 6 -90.56 24.89 23.98
N LYS A 7 -91.31 23.82 23.72
CA LYS A 7 -90.74 22.50 23.45
C LYS A 7 -89.99 22.49 22.11
N LYS A 8 -90.55 23.11 21.05
CA LYS A 8 -89.86 23.30 19.76
C LYS A 8 -88.63 24.21 19.88
N GLU A 9 -88.70 25.26 20.69
CA GLU A 9 -87.57 26.18 20.94
C GLU A 9 -86.44 25.50 21.72
N TYR A 10 -86.78 24.69 22.74
CA TYR A 10 -85.81 23.89 23.49
C TYR A 10 -85.15 22.81 22.61
N ILE A 11 -85.93 22.09 21.80
CA ILE A 11 -85.42 21.12 20.82
C ILE A 11 -84.48 21.81 19.82
N SER A 12 -84.83 23.02 19.36
CA SER A 12 -83.97 23.80 18.46
C SER A 12 -82.65 24.21 19.13
N ILE A 13 -82.66 24.66 20.39
CA ILE A 13 -81.45 25.05 21.14
C ILE A 13 -80.55 23.83 21.41
N THR A 14 -81.11 22.69 21.79
CA THR A 14 -80.37 21.44 21.98
C THR A 14 -79.73 20.97 20.67
N GLN A 15 -80.47 21.00 19.56
CA GLN A 15 -79.93 20.68 18.23
C GLN A 15 -78.78 21.61 17.82
N LEU A 16 -78.86 22.90 18.17
CA LEU A 16 -77.82 23.90 17.89
C LEU A 16 -76.58 23.75 18.78
N ILE A 17 -76.74 23.28 20.01
CA ILE A 17 -75.62 23.01 20.94
C ILE A 17 -74.91 21.72 20.52
N GLU A 18 -75.68 20.69 20.15
CA GLU A 18 -75.19 19.36 19.76
C GLU A 18 -74.68 19.29 18.30
N ASP A 19 -74.73 20.39 17.54
CA ASP A 19 -74.22 20.43 16.16
C ASP A 19 -72.71 20.77 16.13
N PRO A 20 -71.83 19.81 15.79
CA PRO A 20 -70.39 20.05 15.66
C PRO A 20 -70.04 20.97 14.48
N HIS A 21 -70.92 21.16 13.49
CA HIS A 21 -70.78 22.07 12.35
C HIS A 21 -71.31 23.47 12.58
N TYR A 22 -71.70 23.83 13.81
CA TYR A 22 -72.08 25.20 14.16
C TYR A 22 -70.89 26.17 14.00
N GLU A 23 -70.59 26.54 12.77
CA GLU A 23 -69.57 27.50 12.35
C GLU A 23 -70.22 28.77 11.80
N GLU A 24 -69.46 29.86 11.91
CA GLU A 24 -69.78 31.30 11.85
C GLU A 24 -70.97 31.80 11.02
N ASN A 25 -71.39 31.11 9.96
CA ASN A 25 -72.55 31.50 9.17
C ASN A 25 -73.90 31.26 9.87
N GLU A 26 -74.00 30.24 10.73
CA GLU A 26 -75.22 30.00 11.53
C GLU A 26 -75.32 30.93 12.76
N GLN A 27 -74.19 31.44 13.26
CA GLN A 27 -74.17 32.44 14.34
C GLN A 27 -74.91 33.72 13.95
N LYS A 28 -74.92 34.08 12.65
CA LYS A 28 -75.62 35.25 12.11
C LYS A 28 -77.14 35.06 12.10
N ASN A 29 -77.60 33.87 11.71
CA ASN A 29 -79.03 33.50 11.72
C ASN A 29 -79.56 33.29 13.15
N LEU A 30 -78.72 32.79 14.06
CA LEU A 30 -79.06 32.64 15.47
C LEU A 30 -79.07 33.96 16.23
N LYS A 31 -78.18 34.91 15.91
CA LYS A 31 -78.27 36.31 16.38
C LYS A 31 -79.64 36.94 16.06
N LEU A 32 -80.27 36.55 14.94
CA LEU A 32 -81.61 37.00 14.59
C LEU A 32 -82.71 36.31 15.40
N LYS A 33 -82.59 35.00 15.69
CA LYS A 33 -83.58 34.20 16.44
C LYS A 33 -83.49 34.33 17.97
N LEU A 34 -82.29 34.48 18.55
CA LEU A 34 -82.02 34.55 20.00
C LEU A 34 -81.92 35.97 20.56
N LYS A 35 -82.38 37.00 19.82
CA LYS A 35 -82.35 38.41 20.22
C LYS A 35 -83.00 38.73 21.59
N LYS A 36 -83.73 37.78 22.20
CA LYS A 36 -84.36 37.88 23.53
C LYS A 36 -83.59 37.22 24.70
N HIS A 37 -82.49 36.49 24.46
CA HIS A 37 -81.75 35.75 25.50
C HIS A 37 -80.23 35.87 25.36
N SER A 38 -79.68 37.00 25.84
CA SER A 38 -78.23 37.34 25.83
C SER A 38 -77.35 36.25 26.49
N ASP A 39 -77.75 35.76 27.66
CA ASP A 39 -76.92 34.84 28.46
C ASP A 39 -76.78 33.47 27.82
N LEU A 40 -77.82 32.99 27.13
CA LEU A 40 -77.80 31.71 26.42
C LEU A 40 -76.85 31.77 25.22
N HIS A 41 -76.84 32.88 24.47
CA HIS A 41 -75.89 33.09 23.38
C HIS A 41 -74.44 33.08 23.87
N HIS A 42 -74.17 33.70 25.02
CA HIS A 42 -72.83 33.70 25.63
C HIS A 42 -72.39 32.29 26.06
N ILE A 43 -73.29 31.48 26.64
CA ILE A 43 -73.00 30.08 27.00
C ILE A 43 -72.70 29.24 25.76
N ILE A 44 -73.53 29.33 24.71
CA ILE A 44 -73.34 28.60 23.45
C ILE A 44 -72.00 29.00 22.79
N SER A 45 -71.66 30.29 22.79
CA SER A 45 -70.38 30.77 22.25
C SER A 45 -69.17 30.26 23.03
N ARG A 46 -69.23 30.24 24.37
CA ARG A 46 -68.18 29.65 25.22
C ARG A 46 -68.01 28.16 24.98
N LEU A 47 -69.12 27.44 24.85
CA LEU A 47 -69.16 26.00 24.56
C LEU A 47 -68.56 25.71 23.18
N ALA A 48 -68.95 26.44 22.14
CA ALA A 48 -68.38 26.31 20.79
C ALA A 48 -66.86 26.60 20.76
N ASN A 49 -66.40 27.62 21.49
CA ASN A 49 -64.97 27.91 21.61
C ASN A 49 -64.23 26.81 22.40
N GLY A 50 -64.85 26.27 23.46
CA GLY A 50 -64.32 25.11 24.20
C GLY A 50 -64.14 23.88 23.30
N ARG A 51 -65.13 23.60 22.44
CA ARG A 51 -65.06 22.54 21.43
C ARG A 51 -63.89 22.76 20.46
N LYS A 52 -63.75 23.98 19.90
CA LYS A 52 -62.61 24.30 19.01
C LYS A 52 -61.26 24.06 19.68
N LYS A 53 -61.12 24.44 20.95
CA LYS A 53 -59.90 24.17 21.74
C LYS A 53 -59.67 22.68 21.98
N LEU A 54 -60.71 21.90 22.24
CA LEU A 54 -60.58 20.45 22.43
C LEU A 54 -60.19 19.73 21.14
N VAL A 55 -60.74 20.13 20.00
CA VAL A 55 -60.32 19.61 18.69
C VAL A 55 -58.85 19.95 18.42
N SER A 56 -58.40 21.17 18.75
CA SER A 56 -56.98 21.54 18.64
C SER A 56 -56.08 20.69 19.56
N ILE A 57 -56.47 20.47 20.83
CA ILE A 57 -55.71 19.61 21.77
C ILE A 57 -55.62 18.18 21.25
N PHE A 58 -56.71 17.68 20.65
CA PHE A 58 -56.74 16.38 20.02
C PHE A 58 -55.73 16.32 18.86
N GLU A 59 -55.75 17.28 17.93
CA GLU A 59 -54.78 17.37 16.83
C GLU A 59 -53.33 17.43 17.34
N ASP A 60 -53.08 18.21 18.39
CA ASP A 60 -51.74 18.36 19.01
C ASP A 60 -51.25 17.05 19.65
N ILE A 61 -52.13 16.27 20.31
CA ILE A 61 -51.77 14.99 20.95
C ILE A 61 -51.33 13.96 19.89
N PHE A 62 -52.08 13.80 18.80
CA PHE A 62 -51.71 12.84 17.74
C PHE A 62 -50.47 13.27 16.97
N THR A 63 -50.32 14.58 16.75
CA THR A 63 -49.09 15.13 16.16
C THR A 63 -47.89 14.84 17.08
N SER A 64 -48.06 15.02 18.39
CA SER A 64 -47.01 14.74 19.38
C SER A 64 -46.68 13.24 19.45
N ALA A 65 -47.69 12.35 19.41
CA ALA A 65 -47.51 10.90 19.40
C ALA A 65 -46.64 10.46 18.23
N PHE A 66 -46.97 10.97 17.04
CA PHE A 66 -46.20 10.71 15.83
C PHE A 66 -44.75 11.21 15.94
N LEU A 67 -44.54 12.45 16.41
CA LEU A 67 -43.20 13.00 16.55
C LEU A 67 -42.36 12.18 17.53
N VAL A 68 -42.93 11.77 18.67
CA VAL A 68 -42.28 10.94 19.68
C VAL A 68 -41.90 9.56 19.14
N SER A 69 -42.82 8.83 18.51
CA SER A 69 -42.50 7.52 17.90
C SER A 69 -41.45 7.64 16.79
N SER A 70 -41.51 8.71 15.99
CA SER A 70 -40.50 8.95 14.95
C SER A 70 -39.12 9.29 15.52
N PHE A 71 -39.08 9.95 16.68
CA PHE A 71 -37.86 10.31 17.37
C PHE A 71 -37.23 9.09 18.05
N ASP A 72 -38.02 8.25 18.75
CA ASP A 72 -37.59 6.95 19.32
C ASP A 72 -36.89 6.07 18.26
N LEU A 73 -37.53 5.92 17.09
CA LEU A 73 -36.98 5.13 15.99
C LEU A 73 -35.61 5.66 15.51
N LYS A 74 -35.50 6.98 15.32
CA LYS A 74 -34.24 7.61 14.88
C LYS A 74 -33.15 7.47 15.94
N MET A 75 -33.49 7.63 17.21
CA MET A 75 -32.58 7.50 18.34
C MET A 75 -31.97 6.10 18.41
N LYS A 76 -32.80 5.05 18.35
CA LYS A 76 -32.34 3.65 18.33
C LYS A 76 -31.46 3.36 17.11
N TYR A 77 -31.85 3.86 15.94
CA TYR A 77 -31.06 3.69 14.72
C TYR A 77 -29.69 4.36 14.82
N PHE A 78 -29.61 5.61 15.28
CA PHE A 78 -28.33 6.31 15.43
C PHE A 78 -27.47 5.71 16.55
N GLY A 79 -28.07 5.29 17.68
CA GLY A 79 -27.36 4.59 18.76
C GLY A 79 -26.67 3.32 18.28
N ASN A 80 -27.40 2.45 17.57
CA ASN A 80 -26.84 1.24 16.98
C ASN A 80 -25.76 1.55 15.94
N ARG A 81 -25.93 2.58 15.11
CA ARG A 81 -24.91 3.00 14.14
C ARG A 81 -23.62 3.48 14.81
N ILE A 82 -23.71 4.28 15.86
CA ILE A 82 -22.53 4.76 16.60
C ILE A 82 -21.82 3.59 17.28
N SER A 83 -22.55 2.67 17.90
CA SER A 83 -21.98 1.45 18.50
C SER A 83 -21.21 0.61 17.48
N ASN A 84 -21.79 0.38 16.30
CA ASN A 84 -21.12 -0.33 15.22
C ASN A 84 -19.86 0.39 14.70
N ILE A 85 -19.86 1.73 14.66
CA ILE A 85 -18.68 2.51 14.28
C ILE A 85 -17.59 2.39 15.36
N SER A 86 -17.95 2.45 16.64
CA SER A 86 -17.01 2.27 17.75
C SER A 86 -16.31 0.91 17.67
N LEU A 87 -17.05 -0.19 17.47
CA LEU A 87 -16.48 -1.53 17.29
C LEU A 87 -15.49 -1.60 16.11
N LYS A 88 -15.81 -0.94 14.99
CA LYS A 88 -14.90 -0.88 13.83
C LYS A 88 -13.63 -0.10 14.15
N ILE A 89 -13.73 1.04 14.84
CA ILE A 89 -12.56 1.85 15.25
C ILE A 89 -11.68 1.07 16.21
N ASN A 90 -12.26 0.34 17.17
CA ASN A 90 -11.54 -0.50 18.11
C ASN A 90 -10.71 -1.59 17.39
N ASN A 91 -11.34 -2.31 16.44
CA ASN A 91 -10.65 -3.30 15.63
C ASN A 91 -9.50 -2.69 14.81
N ILE A 92 -9.74 -1.54 14.17
CA ILE A 92 -8.69 -0.83 13.41
C ILE A 92 -7.54 -0.43 14.33
N SER A 93 -7.83 0.03 15.55
CA SER A 93 -6.80 0.43 16.53
C SER A 93 -5.92 -0.75 16.94
N HIS A 94 -6.52 -1.93 17.12
CA HIS A 94 -5.78 -3.17 17.38
C HIS A 94 -4.87 -3.56 16.21
N GLU A 95 -5.38 -3.56 14.97
CA GLU A 95 -4.58 -3.85 13.77
C GLU A 95 -3.43 -2.84 13.60
N LEU A 96 -3.68 -1.56 13.89
CA LEU A 96 -2.69 -0.49 13.81
C LEU A 96 -1.56 -0.69 14.84
N HIS A 97 -1.89 -1.13 16.06
CA HIS A 97 -0.89 -1.45 17.08
C HIS A 97 0.05 -2.59 16.66
N ASP A 98 -0.51 -3.66 16.08
CA ASP A 98 0.29 -4.77 15.54
C ASP A 98 1.19 -4.32 14.39
N LEU A 99 0.68 -3.43 13.52
CA LEU A 99 1.45 -2.86 12.41
C LEU A 99 2.60 -1.97 12.92
N LEU A 100 2.36 -1.16 13.95
CA LEU A 100 3.38 -0.33 14.60
C LEU A 100 4.51 -1.19 15.20
N SER A 101 4.17 -2.28 15.88
CA SER A 101 5.15 -3.22 16.43
C SER A 101 6.04 -3.83 15.34
N LYS A 102 5.44 -4.29 14.24
CA LYS A 102 6.18 -4.82 13.08
C LYS A 102 7.06 -3.76 12.42
N SER A 103 6.57 -2.52 12.31
CA SER A 103 7.31 -1.41 11.72
C SER A 103 8.53 -1.02 12.55
N ASN A 104 8.40 -1.02 13.89
CA ASN A 104 9.53 -0.80 14.80
C ASN A 104 10.60 -1.89 14.68
N ASN A 105 10.19 -3.16 14.59
CA ASN A 105 11.14 -4.26 14.40
C ASN A 105 11.88 -4.12 13.05
N ALA A 106 11.17 -3.80 11.98
CA ALA A 106 11.77 -3.55 10.68
C ALA A 106 12.76 -2.37 10.70
N ALA A 107 12.42 -1.26 11.35
CA ALA A 107 13.33 -0.13 11.53
C ALA A 107 14.62 -0.53 12.26
N SER A 108 14.50 -1.33 13.32
CA SER A 108 15.64 -1.84 14.08
C SER A 108 16.52 -2.79 13.24
N GLU A 109 15.92 -3.65 12.42
CA GLU A 109 16.66 -4.55 11.53
C GLU A 109 17.42 -3.79 10.45
N ILE A 110 16.79 -2.79 9.84
CA ILE A 110 17.44 -1.94 8.83
C ILE A 110 18.57 -1.13 9.47
N SER A 111 18.38 -0.58 10.67
CA SER A 111 19.42 0.13 11.41
C SER A 111 20.64 -0.76 11.68
N LYS A 112 20.40 -2.01 12.12
CA LYS A 112 21.48 -2.98 12.32
C LYS A 112 22.19 -3.33 11.01
N ALA A 113 21.44 -3.62 9.96
CA ALA A 113 22.00 -3.93 8.64
C ALA A 113 22.85 -2.77 8.09
N ASN A 114 22.42 -1.52 8.31
CA ASN A 114 23.20 -0.34 7.92
C ASN A 114 24.49 -0.21 8.75
N SER A 115 24.45 -0.52 10.05
CA SER A 115 25.65 -0.57 10.89
C SER A 115 26.65 -1.63 10.40
N ASP A 116 26.19 -2.83 10.09
CA ASP A 116 27.01 -3.93 9.57
C ASP A 116 27.60 -3.56 8.18
N LEU A 117 26.86 -2.81 7.37
CA LEU A 117 27.32 -2.25 6.10
C LEU A 117 28.45 -1.24 6.31
N VAL A 118 28.31 -0.30 7.26
CA VAL A 118 29.38 0.67 7.58
C VAL A 118 30.66 -0.04 8.05
N GLU A 119 30.54 -1.07 8.88
CA GLU A 119 31.70 -1.88 9.28
C GLU A 119 32.36 -2.57 8.06
N SER A 120 31.54 -3.12 7.16
CA SER A 120 32.02 -3.75 5.92
C SER A 120 32.75 -2.76 5.01
N ILE A 121 32.25 -1.53 4.87
CA ILE A 121 32.92 -0.44 4.13
C ILE A 121 34.31 -0.18 4.71
N SER A 122 34.43 -0.09 6.05
CA SER A 122 35.71 0.12 6.73
C SER A 122 36.71 -1.01 6.43
N ILE A 123 36.26 -2.27 6.50
CA ILE A 123 37.11 -3.43 6.20
C ILE A 123 37.57 -3.43 4.73
N ILE A 124 36.67 -3.15 3.78
CA ILE A 124 37.02 -3.11 2.36
C ILE A 124 37.99 -1.96 2.08
N THR A 125 37.79 -0.80 2.71
CA THR A 125 38.71 0.34 2.61
C THR A 125 40.13 -0.03 3.06
N GLN A 126 40.25 -0.71 4.20
CA GLN A 126 41.55 -1.19 4.69
C GLN A 126 42.20 -2.19 3.71
N LYS A 127 41.42 -3.12 3.15
CA LYS A 127 41.92 -4.07 2.15
C LYS A 127 42.33 -3.40 0.85
N ALA A 128 41.59 -2.40 0.37
CA ALA A 128 41.92 -1.63 -0.82
C ALA A 128 43.24 -0.86 -0.64
N ASN A 129 43.45 -0.25 0.54
CA ASN A 129 44.70 0.41 0.88
C ASN A 129 45.89 -0.57 0.98
N ALA A 130 45.68 -1.74 1.59
CA ALA A 130 46.71 -2.77 1.64
C ALA A 130 47.08 -3.28 0.24
N LEU A 131 46.08 -3.45 -0.64
CA LEU A 131 46.29 -3.84 -2.03
C LEU A 131 47.07 -2.77 -2.80
N LYS A 132 46.72 -1.49 -2.63
CA LYS A 132 47.46 -0.35 -3.20
C LYS A 132 48.94 -0.39 -2.83
N ASN A 133 49.25 -0.50 -1.54
CA ASN A 133 50.64 -0.57 -1.08
C ASN A 133 51.38 -1.79 -1.66
N SER A 134 50.69 -2.94 -1.78
CA SER A 134 51.26 -4.14 -2.40
C SER A 134 51.55 -3.95 -3.89
N THR A 135 50.65 -3.29 -4.62
CA THR A 135 50.83 -2.95 -6.04
C THR A 135 51.97 -1.96 -6.25
N GLU A 136 52.10 -0.93 -5.39
CA GLU A 136 53.22 0.01 -5.41
C GLU A 136 54.57 -0.69 -5.18
N ASN A 137 54.65 -1.58 -4.18
CA ASN A 137 55.84 -2.39 -3.92
C ASN A 137 56.17 -3.31 -5.10
N THR A 138 55.15 -3.96 -5.69
CA THR A 138 55.33 -4.80 -6.87
C THR A 138 55.87 -3.99 -8.04
N SER A 139 55.35 -2.78 -8.27
CA SER A 139 55.84 -1.88 -9.31
C SER A 139 57.32 -1.54 -9.14
N SER A 140 57.76 -1.25 -7.91
CA SER A 140 59.16 -0.96 -7.62
C SER A 140 60.06 -2.17 -7.90
N ILE A 141 59.61 -3.39 -7.53
CA ILE A 141 60.35 -4.63 -7.82
C ILE A 141 60.45 -4.88 -9.33
N ILE A 142 59.38 -4.65 -10.09
CA ILE A 142 59.38 -4.83 -11.56
C ILE A 142 60.31 -3.82 -12.24
N GLU A 143 60.35 -2.57 -11.77
CA GLU A 143 61.29 -1.57 -12.27
C GLU A 143 62.75 -1.98 -12.04
N GLN A 144 63.05 -2.55 -10.87
CA GLN A 144 64.37 -3.10 -10.56
C GLN A 144 64.72 -4.29 -11.47
N ILE A 145 63.79 -5.25 -11.65
CA ILE A 145 63.98 -6.40 -12.57
C ILE A 145 64.20 -5.92 -14.02
N SER A 146 63.48 -4.88 -14.45
CA SER A 146 63.68 -4.30 -15.78
C SER A 146 65.10 -3.77 -15.94
N THR A 147 65.59 -3.03 -14.95
CA THR A 147 66.94 -2.45 -14.93
C THR A 147 68.01 -3.55 -14.95
N ASP A 148 67.87 -4.56 -14.10
CA ASP A 148 68.80 -5.68 -14.01
C ASP A 148 68.83 -6.51 -15.30
N THR A 149 67.66 -6.75 -15.91
CA THR A 149 67.53 -7.48 -17.19
C THR A 149 68.21 -6.72 -18.33
N GLN A 150 68.02 -5.40 -18.41
CA GLN A 150 68.69 -4.57 -19.42
C GLN A 150 70.22 -4.55 -19.24
N SER A 151 70.69 -4.49 -17.99
CA SER A 151 72.12 -4.57 -17.67
C SER A 151 72.70 -5.92 -18.10
N ALA A 152 72.02 -7.03 -17.74
CA ALA A 152 72.41 -8.37 -18.14
C ALA A 152 72.42 -8.55 -19.66
N LEU A 153 71.43 -8.02 -20.39
CA LEU A 153 71.39 -8.06 -21.86
C LEU A 153 72.60 -7.37 -22.49
N ARG A 154 72.97 -6.19 -21.98
CA ARG A 154 74.16 -5.46 -22.45
C ARG A 154 75.43 -6.27 -22.20
N GLN A 155 75.58 -6.84 -21.01
CA GLN A 155 76.73 -7.65 -20.66
C GLN A 155 76.82 -8.92 -21.52
N SER A 156 75.70 -9.64 -21.70
CA SER A 156 75.67 -10.86 -22.52
C SER A 156 75.98 -10.58 -23.99
N LYS A 157 75.51 -9.46 -24.56
CA LYS A 157 75.87 -9.04 -25.92
C LYS A 157 77.36 -8.72 -26.05
N SER A 158 77.93 -7.99 -25.10
CA SER A 158 79.37 -7.73 -25.06
C SER A 158 80.18 -9.03 -25.00
N THR A 159 79.79 -9.97 -24.13
CA THR A 159 80.45 -11.27 -24.03
C THR A 159 80.34 -12.08 -25.33
N ALA A 160 79.21 -11.99 -26.04
CA ALA A 160 79.03 -12.64 -27.34
C ALA A 160 80.00 -12.06 -28.40
N ASP A 161 80.19 -10.74 -28.41
CA ASP A 161 81.16 -10.08 -29.28
C ASP A 161 82.60 -10.50 -28.94
N ASP A 162 82.94 -10.61 -27.65
CA ASP A 162 84.26 -11.10 -27.21
C ASP A 162 84.54 -12.53 -27.70
N PHE A 163 83.56 -13.43 -27.60
CA PHE A 163 83.69 -14.79 -28.12
C PHE A 163 83.84 -14.83 -29.64
N LYS A 164 83.17 -13.93 -30.38
CA LYS A 164 83.33 -13.81 -31.82
C LYS A 164 84.76 -13.41 -32.20
N MET A 165 85.33 -12.41 -31.52
CA MET A 165 86.74 -12.03 -31.70
C MET A 165 87.71 -13.17 -31.33
N LEU A 166 87.39 -13.93 -30.29
CA LEU A 166 88.18 -15.10 -29.87
C LEU A 166 88.15 -16.20 -30.95
N MET A 167 87.00 -16.45 -31.59
CA MET A 167 86.89 -17.43 -32.69
C MET A 167 87.71 -17.01 -33.90
N GLU A 168 87.69 -15.73 -34.26
CA GLU A 168 88.56 -15.19 -35.32
C GLU A 168 90.05 -15.38 -34.98
N SER A 169 90.42 -15.19 -33.70
CA SER A 169 91.80 -15.38 -33.23
C SER A 169 92.25 -16.83 -33.31
N PHE A 170 91.39 -17.80 -32.97
CA PHE A 170 91.72 -19.23 -33.15
C PHE A 170 91.82 -19.63 -34.62
N SER A 171 90.99 -19.07 -35.50
CA SER A 171 91.11 -19.30 -36.95
C SER A 171 92.49 -18.88 -37.45
N LYS A 172 92.94 -17.67 -37.10
CA LYS A 172 94.28 -17.16 -37.43
C LYS A 172 95.38 -18.04 -36.82
N MET A 173 95.19 -18.52 -35.60
CA MET A 173 96.16 -19.40 -34.95
C MET A 173 96.30 -20.75 -35.68
N LYS A 174 95.19 -21.35 -36.14
CA LYS A 174 95.23 -22.57 -36.97
C LYS A 174 96.02 -22.36 -38.26
N GLU A 175 95.81 -21.22 -38.93
CA GLU A 175 96.57 -20.87 -40.14
C GLU A 175 98.08 -20.76 -39.86
N ILE A 176 98.47 -20.13 -38.74
CA ILE A 176 99.87 -20.01 -38.34
C ILE A 176 100.46 -21.38 -38.02
N VAL A 177 99.78 -22.21 -37.23
CA VAL A 177 100.23 -23.57 -36.87
C VAL A 177 100.42 -24.43 -38.11
N GLN A 178 99.48 -24.36 -39.07
CA GLN A 178 99.58 -25.04 -40.35
C GLN A 178 100.81 -24.56 -41.16
N GLY A 179 101.04 -23.24 -41.22
CA GLY A 179 102.22 -22.68 -41.88
C GLY A 179 103.54 -23.15 -41.25
N ILE A 180 103.62 -23.21 -39.92
CA ILE A 180 104.83 -23.73 -39.24
C ILE A 180 104.98 -25.24 -39.48
N TYR A 181 103.88 -25.99 -39.54
CA TYR A 181 103.91 -27.43 -39.84
C TYR A 181 104.52 -27.67 -41.23
N GLU A 182 104.09 -26.91 -42.23
CA GLU A 182 104.64 -26.94 -43.59
C GLU A 182 106.13 -26.58 -43.62
N ILE A 183 106.56 -25.57 -42.85
CA ILE A 183 107.98 -25.22 -42.71
C ILE A 183 108.78 -26.35 -42.06
N SER A 184 108.25 -26.97 -41.00
CA SER A 184 108.91 -28.08 -40.31
C SER A 184 109.02 -29.31 -41.21
N ASP A 185 107.99 -29.59 -42.01
CA ASP A 185 108.00 -30.68 -43.00
C ASP A 185 109.01 -30.44 -44.12
N GLN A 186 109.07 -29.22 -44.65
CA GLN A 186 110.10 -28.82 -45.62
C GLN A 186 111.51 -28.90 -45.03
N THR A 187 111.69 -28.49 -43.76
CA THR A 187 112.98 -28.54 -43.07
C THR A 187 113.43 -29.97 -42.82
N ASN A 188 112.51 -30.85 -42.41
CA ASN A 188 112.75 -32.30 -42.29
C ASN A 188 113.18 -32.89 -43.65
N LEU A 189 112.48 -32.55 -44.73
CA LEU A 189 112.82 -33.01 -46.09
C LEU A 189 114.21 -32.50 -46.56
N LEU A 190 114.54 -31.24 -46.26
CA LEU A 190 115.86 -30.66 -46.53
C LEU A 190 116.96 -31.36 -45.72
N ALA A 191 116.72 -31.63 -44.44
CA ALA A 191 117.63 -32.34 -43.56
C ALA A 191 117.84 -33.79 -44.01
N PHE A 192 116.79 -34.46 -44.43
CA PHE A 192 116.85 -35.80 -45.02
C PHE A 192 117.72 -35.82 -46.29
N ASN A 193 117.49 -34.88 -47.21
CA ASN A 193 118.32 -34.74 -48.41
C ASN A 193 119.79 -34.44 -48.08
N ALA A 194 120.05 -33.60 -47.07
CA ALA A 194 121.40 -33.30 -46.59
C ALA A 194 122.08 -34.52 -45.94
N SER A 195 121.33 -35.35 -45.21
CA SER A 195 121.82 -36.59 -44.60
C SER A 195 122.22 -37.61 -45.67
N ILE A 196 121.43 -37.74 -46.75
CA ILE A 196 121.78 -38.56 -47.93
C ILE A 196 123.08 -38.07 -48.59
N GLU A 197 123.23 -36.77 -48.79
CA GLU A 197 124.41 -36.21 -49.46
C GLU A 197 125.66 -36.29 -48.57
N ALA A 198 125.51 -36.14 -47.25
CA ALA A 198 126.57 -36.38 -46.27
C ALA A 198 127.02 -37.85 -46.23
N ALA A 199 126.09 -38.81 -46.37
CA ALA A 199 126.42 -40.23 -46.49
C ALA A 199 127.16 -40.55 -47.80
N ARG A 200 126.82 -39.87 -48.90
CA ARG A 200 127.53 -39.97 -50.19
C ARG A 200 128.97 -39.46 -50.15
N ALA A 201 129.26 -38.45 -49.33
CA ALA A 201 130.60 -37.89 -49.16
C ALA A 201 131.55 -38.76 -48.30
N GLY A 202 131.09 -39.92 -47.78
CA GLY A 202 131.92 -40.89 -47.07
C GLY A 202 132.54 -40.33 -45.78
N GLU A 203 133.85 -40.53 -45.57
CA GLU A 203 134.54 -40.06 -44.36
C GLU A 203 134.53 -38.53 -44.18
N ALA A 204 134.55 -37.76 -45.27
CA ALA A 204 134.52 -36.30 -45.23
C ALA A 204 133.15 -35.72 -44.83
N GLY A 205 132.07 -36.50 -44.97
CA GLY A 205 130.69 -36.10 -44.70
C GLY A 205 130.18 -36.44 -43.30
N LYS A 206 130.92 -37.19 -42.48
CA LYS A 206 130.48 -37.67 -41.16
C LYS A 206 129.97 -36.55 -40.24
N GLY A 207 130.67 -35.41 -40.18
CA GLY A 207 130.24 -34.26 -39.37
C GLY A 207 128.94 -33.62 -39.86
N PHE A 208 128.74 -33.55 -41.17
CA PHE A 208 127.51 -33.02 -41.78
C PHE A 208 126.33 -34.00 -41.63
N SER A 209 126.58 -35.31 -41.64
CA SER A 209 125.54 -36.33 -41.43
C SER A 209 124.96 -36.25 -40.01
N VAL A 210 125.80 -36.02 -39.00
CA VAL A 210 125.35 -35.81 -37.61
C VAL A 210 124.48 -34.55 -37.51
N ILE A 211 124.89 -33.44 -38.12
CA ILE A 211 124.10 -32.19 -38.12
C ILE A 211 122.77 -32.38 -38.85
N ALA A 212 122.77 -33.06 -39.99
CA ALA A 212 121.55 -33.32 -40.76
C ALA A 212 120.57 -34.21 -40.00
N GLU A 213 121.05 -35.24 -39.28
CA GLU A 213 120.20 -36.07 -38.42
C GLU A 213 119.63 -35.27 -37.24
N GLU A 214 120.43 -34.41 -36.61
CA GLU A 214 119.97 -33.53 -35.52
C GLU A 214 118.88 -32.54 -35.99
N ILE A 215 119.03 -31.96 -37.19
CA ILE A 215 118.00 -31.08 -37.79
C ILE A 215 116.72 -31.88 -38.08
N ARG A 216 116.87 -33.15 -38.51
CA ARG A 216 115.75 -34.05 -38.78
C ARG A 216 114.96 -34.33 -37.50
N GLU A 217 115.67 -34.73 -36.45
CA GLU A 217 115.09 -35.01 -35.12
C GLU A 217 114.43 -33.76 -34.52
N LEU A 218 115.02 -32.57 -34.69
CA LEU A 218 114.42 -31.30 -34.27
C LEU A 218 113.14 -30.97 -35.07
N SER A 219 113.13 -31.26 -36.37
CA SER A 219 111.96 -31.01 -37.24
C SER A 219 110.81 -31.98 -36.92
N ASP A 220 111.12 -33.25 -36.62
CA ASP A 220 110.14 -34.24 -36.17
C ASP A 220 109.58 -33.89 -34.79
N THR A 221 110.44 -33.51 -33.84
CA THR A 221 110.02 -33.00 -32.52
C THR A 221 109.14 -31.75 -32.67
N THR A 222 109.46 -30.86 -33.62
CA THR A 222 108.65 -29.66 -33.90
C THR A 222 107.28 -30.04 -34.45
N LYS A 223 107.18 -31.04 -35.32
CA LYS A 223 105.89 -31.55 -35.83
C LYS A 223 105.02 -32.11 -34.70
N ASP A 224 105.57 -32.93 -33.82
CA ASP A 224 104.85 -33.51 -32.68
C ASP A 224 104.31 -32.43 -31.73
N LEU A 225 105.11 -31.39 -31.49
CA LEU A 225 104.70 -30.21 -30.72
C LEU A 225 103.57 -29.44 -31.42
N LEU A 226 103.64 -29.26 -32.74
CA LEU A 226 102.59 -28.58 -33.52
C LEU A 226 101.29 -29.38 -33.57
N GLU A 227 101.34 -30.71 -33.63
CA GLU A 227 100.17 -31.57 -33.55
C GLU A 227 99.49 -31.46 -32.17
N SER A 228 100.29 -31.39 -31.11
CA SER A 228 99.81 -31.11 -29.76
C SER A 228 99.16 -29.73 -29.65
N ILE A 229 99.78 -28.69 -30.23
CA ILE A 229 99.20 -27.33 -30.28
C ILE A 229 97.89 -27.34 -31.06
N ASN A 230 97.83 -28.00 -32.21
CA ASN A 230 96.61 -28.08 -33.03
C ASN A 230 95.46 -28.74 -32.26
N THR A 231 95.75 -29.81 -31.50
CA THR A 231 94.77 -30.47 -30.61
C THR A 231 94.24 -29.52 -29.54
N ILE A 232 95.12 -28.74 -28.90
CA ILE A 232 94.74 -27.74 -27.90
C ILE A 232 93.87 -26.65 -28.54
N VAL A 233 94.29 -26.09 -29.68
CA VAL A 233 93.55 -25.04 -30.40
C VAL A 233 92.16 -25.52 -30.81
N ASN A 234 92.04 -26.75 -31.33
CA ASN A 234 90.73 -27.34 -31.65
C ASN A 234 89.85 -27.48 -30.42
N THR A 235 90.40 -28.01 -29.32
CA THR A 235 89.65 -28.18 -28.06
C THR A 235 89.16 -26.85 -27.50
N VAL A 236 90.02 -25.82 -27.47
CA VAL A 236 89.63 -24.49 -26.94
C VAL A 236 88.64 -23.80 -27.89
N SER A 237 88.80 -23.96 -29.20
CA SER A 237 87.84 -23.46 -30.20
C SER A 237 86.46 -24.11 -30.01
N GLU A 238 86.38 -25.43 -29.83
CA GLU A 238 85.12 -26.13 -29.56
C GLU A 238 84.47 -25.68 -28.24
N ASN A 239 85.24 -25.58 -27.16
CA ASN A 239 84.74 -25.14 -25.85
C ASN A 239 84.23 -23.69 -25.88
N SER A 240 84.91 -22.83 -26.63
CA SER A 240 84.50 -21.45 -26.80
C SER A 240 83.25 -21.32 -27.69
N ASN A 241 83.11 -22.16 -28.72
CA ASN A 241 81.88 -22.23 -29.52
C ASN A 241 80.68 -22.70 -28.68
N LYS A 242 80.87 -23.69 -27.80
CA LYS A 242 79.83 -24.11 -26.83
C LYS A 242 79.46 -22.97 -25.88
N SER A 243 80.45 -22.21 -25.42
CA SER A 243 80.21 -21.04 -24.55
C SER A 243 79.45 -19.92 -25.28
N PHE A 244 79.75 -19.70 -26.57
CA PHE A 244 79.01 -18.78 -27.42
C PHE A 244 77.54 -19.21 -27.60
N GLN A 245 77.27 -20.48 -27.86
CA GLN A 245 75.89 -20.97 -27.92
C GLN A 245 75.15 -20.78 -26.58
N GLY A 246 75.84 -20.96 -25.45
CA GLY A 246 75.30 -20.66 -24.13
C GLY A 246 74.96 -19.18 -23.92
N ILE A 247 75.77 -18.26 -24.45
CA ILE A 247 75.48 -16.83 -24.36
C ILE A 247 74.30 -16.43 -25.26
N GLU A 248 74.17 -17.01 -26.46
CA GLU A 248 73.00 -16.78 -27.32
C GLU A 248 71.70 -17.22 -26.64
N GLN A 249 71.70 -18.39 -26.00
CA GLN A 249 70.56 -18.86 -25.20
C GLN A 249 70.24 -17.92 -24.01
N THR A 250 71.28 -17.37 -23.38
CA THR A 250 71.13 -16.40 -22.29
C THR A 250 70.47 -15.11 -22.79
N VAL A 251 70.90 -14.59 -23.94
CA VAL A 251 70.30 -13.40 -24.58
C VAL A 251 68.82 -13.64 -24.89
N ALA A 252 68.49 -14.76 -25.53
CA ALA A 252 67.10 -15.10 -25.83
C ALA A 252 66.23 -15.22 -24.56
N SER A 253 66.78 -15.79 -23.49
CA SER A 253 66.09 -15.91 -22.19
C SER A 253 65.83 -14.54 -21.56
N LEU A 254 66.79 -13.62 -21.64
CA LEU A 254 66.63 -12.25 -21.12
C LEU A 254 65.64 -11.42 -21.95
N GLU A 255 65.57 -11.62 -23.26
CA GLU A 255 64.55 -10.98 -24.12
C GLU A 255 63.14 -11.44 -23.72
N ASN A 256 62.98 -12.73 -23.40
CA ASN A 256 61.71 -13.26 -22.87
C ASN A 256 61.36 -12.64 -21.51
N ILE A 257 62.33 -12.52 -20.59
CA ILE A 257 62.12 -11.85 -19.30
C ILE A 257 61.67 -10.40 -19.52
N ASN A 258 62.29 -9.68 -20.45
CA ASN A 258 61.92 -8.30 -20.76
C ASN A 258 60.47 -8.20 -21.29
N ALA A 259 60.03 -9.15 -22.12
CA ALA A 259 58.64 -9.22 -22.57
C ALA A 259 57.67 -9.51 -21.41
N SER A 260 58.04 -10.38 -20.46
CA SER A 260 57.26 -10.63 -19.25
C SER A 260 57.15 -9.39 -18.36
N VAL A 261 58.23 -8.60 -18.22
CA VAL A 261 58.22 -7.33 -17.48
C VAL A 261 57.23 -6.33 -18.07
N LEU A 262 57.20 -6.18 -19.41
CA LEU A 262 56.21 -5.32 -20.07
C LEU A 262 54.77 -5.78 -19.78
N THR A 263 54.53 -7.09 -19.76
CA THR A 263 53.23 -7.66 -19.41
C THR A 263 52.87 -7.44 -17.94
N MET A 264 53.84 -7.49 -17.03
CA MET A 264 53.59 -7.20 -15.61
C MET A 264 53.22 -5.72 -15.38
N ASN A 265 53.85 -4.79 -16.11
CA ASN A 265 53.51 -3.37 -16.04
C ASN A 265 52.04 -3.11 -16.43
N THR A 266 51.55 -3.74 -17.50
CA THR A 266 50.13 -3.58 -17.90
C THR A 266 49.17 -4.16 -16.87
N LEU A 267 49.54 -5.26 -16.19
CA LEU A 267 48.75 -5.83 -15.09
C LEU A 267 48.74 -4.93 -13.85
N ILE A 268 49.85 -4.26 -13.55
CA ILE A 268 49.95 -3.26 -12.47
C ILE A 268 49.02 -2.07 -12.77
N ASP A 269 49.04 -1.55 -14.00
CA ASP A 269 48.15 -0.46 -14.41
C ASP A 269 46.67 -0.84 -14.28
N SER A 270 46.31 -2.05 -14.73
CA SER A 270 44.96 -2.59 -14.57
C SER A 270 44.56 -2.76 -13.09
N SER A 271 45.52 -3.14 -12.23
CA SER A 271 45.29 -3.27 -10.79
C SER A 271 45.03 -1.91 -10.14
N ASN A 272 45.82 -0.89 -10.49
CA ASN A 272 45.63 0.49 -10.04
C ASN A 272 44.25 1.06 -10.45
N GLN A 273 43.82 0.81 -11.69
CA GLN A 273 42.48 1.19 -12.14
C GLN A 273 41.38 0.50 -11.33
N SER A 274 41.54 -0.79 -11.05
CA SER A 274 40.59 -1.56 -10.25
C SER A 274 40.49 -1.04 -8.81
N ILE A 275 41.63 -0.70 -8.19
CA ILE A 275 41.69 -0.09 -6.85
C ILE A 275 40.98 1.27 -6.84
N ALA A 276 41.20 2.11 -7.86
CA ALA A 276 40.50 3.39 -7.98
C ALA A 276 38.98 3.20 -8.13
N GLY A 277 38.56 2.20 -8.90
CA GLY A 277 37.15 1.81 -9.03
C GLY A 277 36.53 1.36 -7.70
N ILE A 278 37.28 0.58 -6.89
CA ILE A 278 36.85 0.18 -5.53
C ILE A 278 36.68 1.42 -4.65
N ALA A 279 37.63 2.35 -4.66
CA ALA A 279 37.56 3.57 -3.84
C ALA A 279 36.32 4.41 -4.17
N SER A 280 36.06 4.66 -5.45
CA SER A 280 34.84 5.39 -5.88
C SER A 280 33.55 4.62 -5.55
N GLY A 281 33.56 3.29 -5.67
CA GLY A 281 32.45 2.44 -5.25
C GLY A 281 32.13 2.59 -3.75
N LEU A 282 33.16 2.66 -2.90
CA LEU A 282 32.99 2.85 -1.45
C LEU A 282 32.43 4.24 -1.10
N GLU A 283 32.84 5.29 -1.80
CA GLU A 283 32.26 6.65 -1.61
C GLU A 283 30.75 6.64 -1.89
N ASN A 284 30.33 6.00 -2.99
CA ASN A 284 28.91 5.87 -3.32
C ASN A 284 28.14 5.07 -2.27
N ILE A 285 28.69 3.94 -1.80
CA ILE A 285 28.04 3.13 -0.77
C ILE A 285 27.93 3.92 0.54
N ASN A 286 28.93 4.73 0.89
CA ASN A 286 28.89 5.56 2.08
C ASN A 286 27.80 6.64 1.99
N ALA A 287 27.64 7.28 0.83
CA ALA A 287 26.56 8.25 0.59
C ALA A 287 25.17 7.59 0.73
N VAL A 288 24.99 6.39 0.17
CA VAL A 288 23.74 5.62 0.33
C VAL A 288 23.49 5.26 1.80
N SER A 289 24.54 4.92 2.57
CA SER A 289 24.40 4.62 4.00
C SER A 289 23.94 5.84 4.82
N GLU A 290 24.42 7.04 4.48
CA GLU A 290 23.95 8.30 5.08
C GLU A 290 22.49 8.58 4.74
N GLU A 291 22.07 8.35 3.49
CA GLU A 291 20.68 8.49 3.06
C GLU A 291 19.74 7.51 3.77
N ILE A 292 20.20 6.26 3.99
CA ILE A 292 19.47 5.26 4.78
C ILE A 292 19.26 5.76 6.22
N ASN A 293 20.28 6.36 6.84
CA ASN A 293 20.15 6.89 8.21
C ASN A 293 19.13 8.04 8.29
N SER A 294 19.16 8.98 7.33
CA SER A 294 18.18 10.07 7.25
C SER A 294 16.76 9.52 7.07
N SER A 295 16.59 8.53 6.18
CA SER A 295 15.30 7.90 5.93
C SER A 295 14.78 7.13 7.15
N LEU A 296 15.67 6.49 7.92
CA LEU A 296 15.31 5.81 9.17
C LEU A 296 14.84 6.78 10.24
N GLU A 297 15.43 7.97 10.33
CA GLU A 297 15.00 9.01 11.27
C GLU A 297 13.58 9.49 10.94
N GLU A 298 13.31 9.81 9.66
CA GLU A 298 11.97 10.18 9.20
C GLU A 298 10.94 9.06 9.41
N PHE A 299 11.34 7.81 9.16
CA PHE A 299 10.50 6.66 9.37
C PHE A 299 10.13 6.48 10.85
N THR A 300 11.11 6.63 11.76
CA THR A 300 10.89 6.55 13.20
C THR A 300 9.97 7.66 13.70
N ASN A 301 10.15 8.89 13.19
CA ASN A 301 9.25 10.01 13.48
C ASN A 301 7.82 9.73 12.99
N SER A 302 7.67 9.11 11.82
CA SER A 302 6.36 8.71 11.28
C SER A 302 5.68 7.65 12.15
N ILE A 303 6.43 6.65 12.64
CA ILE A 303 5.93 5.66 13.59
C ILE A 303 5.42 6.33 14.88
N SER A 304 6.15 7.32 15.41
CA SER A 304 5.72 8.08 16.59
C SER A 304 4.38 8.79 16.32
N ASN A 305 4.25 9.50 15.20
CA ASN A 305 3.01 10.19 14.84
C ASN A 305 1.82 9.23 14.69
N ILE A 306 2.04 8.05 14.09
CA ILE A 306 0.99 7.02 13.96
C ILE A 306 0.62 6.43 15.32
N THR A 307 1.57 6.33 16.25
CA THR A 307 1.31 5.89 17.63
C THR A 307 0.35 6.87 18.33
N ASP A 308 0.61 8.18 18.23
CA ASP A 308 -0.27 9.21 18.81
C ASP A 308 -1.67 9.19 18.16
N LEU A 309 -1.76 8.96 16.85
CA LEU A 309 -3.04 8.81 16.15
C LEU A 309 -3.81 7.58 16.63
N SER A 310 -3.12 6.47 16.91
CA SER A 310 -3.71 5.25 17.47
C SER A 310 -4.36 5.50 18.83
N GLU A 311 -3.66 6.22 19.71
CA GLU A 311 -4.17 6.58 21.03
C GLU A 311 -5.42 7.47 20.92
N ASN A 312 -5.40 8.45 20.01
CA ASN A 312 -6.58 9.27 19.74
C ASN A 312 -7.77 8.45 19.20
N MET A 313 -7.53 7.46 18.33
CA MET A 313 -8.59 6.56 17.85
C MET A 313 -9.23 5.76 18.99
N TYR A 314 -8.44 5.28 19.95
CA TYR A 314 -8.95 4.61 21.13
C TYR A 314 -9.87 5.53 21.95
N ASN A 315 -9.43 6.77 22.20
CA ASN A 315 -10.23 7.76 22.92
C ASN A 315 -11.54 8.09 22.18
N TYR A 316 -11.52 8.18 20.84
CA TYR A 316 -12.73 8.38 20.05
C TYR A 316 -13.68 7.17 20.12
N SER A 317 -13.15 5.95 20.14
CA SER A 317 -13.95 4.73 20.29
C SER A 317 -14.72 4.73 21.61
N GLU A 318 -14.04 5.08 22.72
CA GLU A 318 -14.63 5.16 24.06
C GLU A 318 -15.72 6.25 24.14
N ALA A 319 -15.43 7.43 23.57
CA ALA A 319 -16.41 8.53 23.50
C ALA A 319 -17.65 8.16 22.68
N MET A 320 -17.47 7.43 21.58
CA MET A 320 -18.58 6.92 20.76
C MET A 320 -19.41 5.86 21.50
N GLU A 321 -18.77 4.95 22.23
CA GLU A 321 -19.48 3.96 23.05
C GLU A 321 -20.34 4.63 24.12
N THR A 322 -19.78 5.63 24.80
CA THR A 322 -20.52 6.47 25.76
C THR A 322 -21.72 7.16 25.08
N THR A 323 -21.50 7.78 23.91
CA THR A 323 -22.57 8.42 23.14
C THR A 323 -23.67 7.43 22.74
N ALA A 324 -23.31 6.23 22.30
CA ALA A 324 -24.28 5.20 21.94
C ALA A 324 -25.12 4.76 23.14
N LYS A 325 -24.51 4.67 24.32
CA LYS A 325 -25.20 4.39 25.58
C LYS A 325 -26.17 5.51 25.95
N ASP A 326 -25.73 6.77 25.90
CA ASP A 326 -26.58 7.93 26.19
C ASP A 326 -27.79 8.01 25.26
N LEU A 327 -27.60 7.70 23.96
CA LEU A 327 -28.71 7.64 22.99
C LEU A 327 -29.72 6.53 23.33
N ASN A 328 -29.26 5.38 23.82
CA ASN A 328 -30.13 4.28 24.24
C ASN A 328 -30.91 4.64 25.51
N GLU A 329 -30.26 5.25 26.51
CA GLU A 329 -30.93 5.76 27.72
C GLU A 329 -32.00 6.81 27.37
N LEU A 330 -31.70 7.70 26.41
CA LEU A 330 -32.69 8.67 25.92
C LEU A 330 -33.84 7.98 25.18
N ALA A 331 -33.58 6.93 24.40
CA ALA A 331 -34.64 6.13 23.75
C ALA A 331 -35.59 5.47 24.76
N GLU A 332 -35.07 4.96 25.88
CA GLU A 332 -35.89 4.43 26.98
C GLU A 332 -36.78 5.53 27.60
N ALA A 333 -36.23 6.73 27.82
CA ALA A 333 -37.00 7.86 28.33
C ALA A 333 -38.12 8.28 27.35
N ILE A 334 -37.85 8.29 26.05
CA ILE A 334 -38.84 8.60 25.00
C ILE A 334 -39.94 7.54 24.97
N SER A 335 -39.61 6.26 25.18
CA SER A 335 -40.62 5.19 25.26
C SER A 335 -41.63 5.47 26.39
N SER A 336 -41.19 5.98 27.54
CA SER A 336 -42.10 6.35 28.63
C SER A 336 -43.00 7.56 28.30
N LEU A 337 -42.49 8.50 27.49
CA LEU A 337 -43.27 9.62 26.96
C LEU A 337 -44.31 9.13 25.94
N GLU A 338 -43.95 8.16 25.11
CA GLU A 338 -44.85 7.51 24.16
C GLU A 338 -46.06 6.90 24.89
N ASP A 339 -45.83 6.16 25.99
CA ASP A 339 -46.91 5.61 26.83
C ASP A 339 -47.82 6.70 27.41
N THR A 340 -47.23 7.83 27.82
CA THR A 340 -48.00 8.95 28.38
C THR A 340 -48.89 9.60 27.34
N ILE A 341 -48.37 9.77 26.12
CA ILE A 341 -49.11 10.35 25.00
C ILE A 341 -50.18 9.39 24.48
N ASP A 342 -49.90 8.10 24.38
CA ASP A 342 -50.88 7.07 24.00
C ASP A 342 -52.06 7.06 24.99
N ASN A 343 -51.78 7.15 26.29
CA ASN A 343 -52.83 7.28 27.30
C ASN A 343 -53.64 8.58 27.16
N ALA A 344 -53.00 9.69 26.79
CA ALA A 344 -53.69 10.95 26.51
C ALA A 344 -54.58 10.83 25.26
N ALA A 345 -54.06 10.22 24.20
CA ALA A 345 -54.77 9.95 22.94
C ALA A 345 -56.03 9.14 23.19
N LYS A 346 -55.94 8.03 23.92
CA LYS A 346 -57.09 7.19 24.32
C LYS A 346 -58.15 7.98 25.10
N LYS A 347 -57.74 8.78 26.10
CA LYS A 347 -58.67 9.63 26.87
C LYS A 347 -59.37 10.66 25.99
N THR A 348 -58.64 11.30 25.08
CA THR A 348 -59.27 12.24 24.14
C THR A 348 -60.19 11.55 23.13
N GLY A 349 -59.86 10.32 22.74
CA GLY A 349 -60.71 9.46 21.92
C GLY A 349 -62.03 9.09 22.59
N GLU A 350 -62.06 8.95 23.92
CA GLU A 350 -63.30 8.79 24.67
C GLU A 350 -64.14 10.08 24.72
N ILE A 351 -63.50 11.25 24.82
CA ILE A 351 -64.19 12.55 24.87
C ILE A 351 -64.96 12.83 23.57
N ILE A 352 -64.37 12.52 22.41
CA ILE A 352 -64.98 12.79 21.10
C ILE A 352 -66.17 11.87 20.77
N LYS A 353 -66.43 10.82 21.57
CA LYS A 353 -67.65 10.00 21.45
C LYS A 353 -68.89 10.76 21.92
N ASP A 354 -68.71 11.78 22.73
CA ASP A 354 -69.79 12.67 23.09
C ASP A 354 -70.11 13.57 21.90
N ARG A 355 -71.38 13.58 21.49
CA ARG A 355 -71.88 14.33 20.32
C ARG A 355 -71.50 15.81 20.35
N PHE A 356 -71.38 16.42 21.54
CA PHE A 356 -71.01 17.82 21.68
C PHE A 356 -69.51 18.07 21.40
N TYR A 357 -68.66 17.11 21.72
CA TYR A 357 -67.20 17.19 21.56
C TYR A 357 -66.67 16.45 20.33
N SER A 358 -67.57 15.91 19.49
CA SER A 358 -67.21 15.18 18.29
C SER A 358 -66.43 16.03 17.30
N ILE A 359 -65.55 15.36 16.55
CA ILE A 359 -64.75 15.99 15.51
C ILE A 359 -65.65 16.26 14.31
N PRO A 360 -65.69 17.49 13.76
CA PRO A 360 -66.43 17.77 12.53
C PRO A 360 -65.97 16.89 11.37
N ASN A 361 -66.90 16.45 10.53
CA ASN A 361 -66.60 15.60 9.36
C ASN A 361 -65.50 16.21 8.44
N GLU A 362 -65.46 17.53 8.30
CA GLU A 362 -64.40 18.24 7.55
C GLU A 362 -63.01 18.01 8.14
N LYS A 363 -62.88 18.11 9.47
CA LYS A 363 -61.62 17.87 10.20
C LYS A 363 -61.19 16.42 10.15
N PHE A 364 -62.15 15.49 10.25
CA PHE A 364 -61.88 14.08 10.02
C PHE A 364 -61.34 13.82 8.61
N ASN A 365 -61.96 14.42 7.58
CA ASN A 365 -61.49 14.31 6.20
C ASN A 365 -60.11 14.94 5.97
N GLU A 366 -59.81 16.09 6.59
CA GLU A 366 -58.46 16.67 6.59
C GLU A 366 -57.43 15.71 7.18
N PHE A 367 -57.76 15.06 8.30
CA PHE A 367 -56.91 14.06 8.92
C PHE A 367 -56.65 12.87 8.00
N ILE A 368 -57.69 12.27 7.40
CA ILE A 368 -57.53 11.13 6.47
C ILE A 368 -56.70 11.52 5.23
N LYS A 369 -56.86 12.74 4.70
CA LYS A 369 -55.99 13.24 3.62
C LYS A 369 -54.51 13.34 4.05
N SER A 370 -54.26 13.76 5.28
CA SER A 370 -52.91 13.79 5.87
C SER A 370 -52.33 12.37 5.99
N VAL A 371 -53.14 11.40 6.40
CA VAL A 371 -52.77 9.98 6.47
C VAL A 371 -52.33 9.44 5.11
N ILE A 372 -53.12 9.69 4.05
CA ILE A 372 -52.78 9.29 2.67
C ILE A 372 -51.43 9.89 2.26
N LYS A 373 -51.20 11.18 2.55
CA LYS A 373 -49.94 11.86 2.25
C LYS A 373 -48.75 11.22 2.98
N ASN A 374 -48.90 10.92 4.27
CA ASN A 374 -47.83 10.31 5.07
C ASN A 374 -47.47 8.90 4.59
N HIS A 375 -48.45 8.09 4.19
CA HIS A 375 -48.19 6.75 3.65
C HIS A 375 -47.53 6.80 2.26
N LYS A 376 -47.89 7.78 1.42
CA LYS A 376 -47.18 8.04 0.16
C LYS A 376 -45.72 8.43 0.41
N ASN A 377 -45.45 9.26 1.43
CA ASN A 377 -44.10 9.63 1.81
C ASN A 377 -43.30 8.43 2.37
N TRP A 378 -43.93 7.60 3.20
CA TRP A 378 -43.33 6.36 3.72
C TRP A 378 -42.92 5.44 2.56
N LEU A 379 -43.76 5.28 1.55
CA LEU A 379 -43.47 4.47 0.37
C LEU A 379 -42.35 5.08 -0.48
N SER A 380 -42.30 6.40 -0.60
CA SER A 380 -41.21 7.11 -1.28
C SER A 380 -39.88 6.96 -0.55
N GLN A 381 -39.88 6.93 0.79
CA GLN A 381 -38.68 6.60 1.57
C GLN A 381 -38.22 5.16 1.30
N LEU A 382 -39.14 4.21 1.29
CA LEU A 382 -38.84 2.82 0.97
C LEU A 382 -38.28 2.65 -0.45
N GLU A 383 -38.84 3.36 -1.43
CA GLU A 383 -38.33 3.43 -2.80
C GLU A 383 -36.91 4.03 -2.86
N SER A 384 -36.65 5.07 -2.07
CA SER A 384 -35.30 5.62 -1.94
C SER A 384 -34.32 4.58 -1.39
N MET A 385 -34.70 3.81 -0.37
CA MET A 385 -33.82 2.78 0.21
C MET A 385 -33.48 1.68 -0.80
N VAL A 386 -34.43 1.25 -1.63
CA VAL A 386 -34.17 0.27 -2.71
C VAL A 386 -33.26 0.85 -3.79
N ASN A 387 -33.44 2.14 -4.12
CA ASN A 387 -32.61 2.80 -5.12
C ASN A 387 -31.16 2.98 -4.66
N THR A 388 -30.96 3.39 -3.41
CA THR A 388 -29.62 3.60 -2.83
C THR A 388 -29.00 2.33 -2.25
N MET A 389 -29.79 1.28 -2.04
CA MET A 389 -29.41 0.08 -1.29
C MET A 389 -28.91 0.41 0.12
N GLU A 390 -29.47 1.46 0.74
CA GLU A 390 -29.13 1.88 2.09
C GLU A 390 -30.37 1.88 2.99
N VAL A 391 -30.26 1.17 4.11
CA VAL A 391 -31.33 1.12 5.12
C VAL A 391 -31.35 2.44 5.91
N GLN A 392 -32.52 3.09 5.89
CA GLN A 392 -32.81 4.29 6.66
C GLN A 392 -33.90 3.98 7.71
N PRO A 393 -34.06 4.82 8.76
CA PRO A 393 -35.12 4.64 9.74
C PRO A 393 -36.50 4.69 9.07
N LEU A 394 -37.26 3.59 9.17
CA LEU A 394 -38.63 3.49 8.67
C LEU A 394 -39.54 2.88 9.75
N GLN A 395 -40.71 3.48 10.00
CA GLN A 395 -41.64 2.96 10.99
C GLN A 395 -42.34 1.71 10.44
N LEU A 396 -42.01 0.54 10.99
CA LEU A 396 -42.58 -0.75 10.60
C LEU A 396 -43.72 -1.21 11.52
N ASP A 397 -43.83 -0.61 12.69
CA ASP A 397 -44.95 -0.84 13.60
C ASP A 397 -46.12 0.06 13.18
N ASP A 398 -47.18 -0.57 12.65
CA ASP A 398 -48.38 0.11 12.17
C ASP A 398 -49.11 0.85 13.31
N HIS A 399 -48.99 0.42 14.57
CA HIS A 399 -49.63 1.10 15.69
C HIS A 399 -48.92 2.41 16.06
N LYS A 400 -47.62 2.52 15.75
CA LYS A 400 -46.77 3.68 16.08
C LYS A 400 -46.70 4.73 14.97
N CYS A 401 -47.42 4.54 13.87
CA CYS A 401 -47.54 5.57 12.83
C CYS A 401 -48.59 6.63 13.23
N SER A 402 -48.61 7.79 12.57
CA SER A 402 -49.58 8.85 12.88
C SER A 402 -51.04 8.37 12.78
N PHE A 403 -51.31 7.47 11.84
CA PHE A 403 -52.63 6.88 11.66
C PHE A 403 -52.91 5.79 12.69
N GLY A 404 -51.96 4.92 13.02
CA GLY A 404 -52.09 3.88 14.04
C GLY A 404 -52.51 4.44 15.40
N HIS A 405 -51.79 5.46 15.86
CA HIS A 405 -52.14 6.16 17.11
C HIS A 405 -53.60 6.61 17.12
N PHE A 406 -54.06 7.26 16.04
CA PHE A 406 -55.46 7.69 15.90
C PHE A 406 -56.42 6.50 15.78
N TYR A 407 -56.08 5.51 14.96
CA TYR A 407 -56.91 4.36 14.62
C TYR A 407 -57.29 3.53 15.84
N HIS A 408 -56.34 3.35 16.76
CA HIS A 408 -56.55 2.58 17.99
C HIS A 408 -57.11 3.42 19.14
N SER A 409 -57.02 4.75 19.07
CA SER A 409 -57.56 5.66 20.09
C SER A 409 -59.01 6.05 19.83
N VAL A 410 -59.47 5.97 18.58
CA VAL A 410 -60.75 6.52 18.13
C VAL A 410 -61.53 5.49 17.33
N LYS A 411 -62.83 5.35 17.62
CA LYS A 411 -63.74 4.48 16.86
C LYS A 411 -64.95 5.29 16.36
N PRO A 412 -65.17 5.38 15.04
CA PRO A 412 -66.39 5.96 14.46
C PRO A 412 -67.65 5.28 15.02
N SER A 413 -68.68 6.08 15.34
CA SER A 413 -69.96 5.57 15.86
C SER A 413 -70.96 5.25 14.75
N HIS A 414 -70.83 5.91 13.59
CA HIS A 414 -71.73 5.70 12.46
C HIS A 414 -71.52 4.30 11.83
N PRO A 415 -72.57 3.46 11.68
CA PRO A 415 -72.42 2.08 11.21
C PRO A 415 -71.74 1.94 9.84
N GLU A 416 -72.06 2.81 8.89
CA GLU A 416 -71.45 2.80 7.54
C GLU A 416 -69.95 3.10 7.59
N ILE A 417 -69.52 4.02 8.46
CA ILE A 417 -68.11 4.40 8.59
C ILE A 417 -67.36 3.37 9.41
N SER A 418 -67.96 2.85 10.49
CA SER A 418 -67.37 1.80 11.33
C SER A 418 -67.08 0.53 10.54
N SER A 419 -67.93 0.15 9.58
CA SER A 419 -67.69 -1.03 8.75
C SER A 419 -66.47 -0.86 7.84
N ILE A 420 -66.28 0.33 7.26
CA ILE A 420 -65.10 0.63 6.43
C ILE A 420 -63.86 0.75 7.31
N TRP A 421 -63.99 1.40 8.47
CA TRP A 421 -62.93 1.56 9.46
C TRP A 421 -62.29 0.22 9.85
N GLU A 422 -63.10 -0.77 10.21
CA GLU A 422 -62.60 -2.09 10.63
C GLU A 422 -61.86 -2.84 9.49
N SER A 423 -62.23 -2.60 8.23
CA SER A 423 -61.55 -3.20 7.07
C SER A 423 -60.13 -2.67 6.84
N ILE A 424 -59.81 -1.47 7.36
CA ILE A 424 -58.50 -0.84 7.18
C ILE A 424 -57.41 -1.57 7.97
N ASN A 425 -57.75 -2.18 9.12
CA ASN A 425 -56.78 -2.78 10.04
C ASN A 425 -55.81 -3.74 9.35
N GLU A 426 -56.34 -4.70 8.60
CA GLU A 426 -55.54 -5.73 7.94
C GLU A 426 -54.71 -5.15 6.80
N LEU A 427 -55.27 -4.23 6.01
CA LEU A 427 -54.57 -3.56 4.92
C LEU A 427 -53.40 -2.71 5.42
N HIS A 428 -53.61 -1.98 6.51
CA HIS A 428 -52.61 -1.12 7.14
C HIS A 428 -51.47 -1.94 7.74
N HIS A 429 -51.79 -3.00 8.48
CA HIS A 429 -50.79 -3.92 9.04
C HIS A 429 -49.94 -4.57 7.94
N ASN A 430 -50.58 -5.12 6.90
CA ASN A 430 -49.87 -5.74 5.79
C ASN A 430 -48.98 -4.75 5.03
N PHE A 431 -49.43 -3.50 4.87
CA PHE A 431 -48.63 -2.45 4.25
C PHE A 431 -47.34 -2.17 5.04
N HIS A 432 -47.42 -1.94 6.35
CA HIS A 432 -46.21 -1.71 7.17
C HIS A 432 -45.29 -2.93 7.22
N LYS A 433 -45.86 -4.14 7.35
CA LYS A 433 -45.11 -5.39 7.36
C LYS A 433 -44.35 -5.63 6.06
N SER A 434 -44.89 -5.18 4.91
CA SER A 434 -44.20 -5.27 3.62
C SER A 434 -42.84 -4.53 3.62
N GLY A 435 -42.71 -3.45 4.41
CA GLY A 435 -41.46 -2.71 4.57
C GLY A 435 -40.33 -3.55 5.14
N SER A 436 -40.62 -4.46 6.09
CA SER A 436 -39.60 -5.36 6.66
C SER A 436 -39.03 -6.33 5.62
N ILE A 437 -39.85 -6.76 4.67
CA ILE A 437 -39.44 -7.70 3.61
C ILE A 437 -38.46 -7.00 2.66
N VAL A 438 -38.76 -5.75 2.31
CA VAL A 438 -37.89 -4.93 1.46
C VAL A 438 -36.57 -4.65 2.16
N ILE A 439 -36.60 -4.22 3.42
CA ILE A 439 -35.38 -3.94 4.20
C ILE A 439 -34.50 -5.18 4.30
N LYS A 440 -35.07 -6.36 4.58
CA LYS A 440 -34.33 -7.62 4.62
C LYS A 440 -33.56 -7.89 3.32
N HIS A 441 -34.19 -7.69 2.16
CA HIS A 441 -33.51 -7.92 0.87
C HIS A 441 -32.44 -6.87 0.57
N ILE A 442 -32.58 -5.64 1.08
CA ILE A 442 -31.51 -4.64 1.03
C ILE A 442 -30.32 -5.08 1.87
N GLU A 443 -30.56 -5.58 3.10
CA GLU A 443 -29.52 -6.08 4.00
C GLU A 443 -28.79 -7.31 3.43
N GLU A 444 -29.50 -8.17 2.70
CA GLU A 444 -28.96 -9.30 1.94
C GLU A 444 -28.24 -8.87 0.63
N ASN A 445 -28.20 -7.56 0.35
CA ASN A 445 -27.66 -6.97 -0.88
C ASN A 445 -28.29 -7.52 -2.18
N ASN A 446 -29.56 -7.90 -2.12
CA ASN A 446 -30.32 -8.47 -3.23
C ASN A 446 -31.32 -7.44 -3.79
N LYS A 447 -30.84 -6.62 -4.72
CA LYS A 447 -31.63 -5.54 -5.33
C LYS A 447 -32.85 -6.03 -6.09
N GLU A 448 -32.75 -7.14 -6.82
CA GLU A 448 -33.85 -7.66 -7.64
C GLU A 448 -35.04 -8.08 -6.76
N GLU A 449 -34.78 -8.82 -5.69
CA GLU A 449 -35.83 -9.22 -4.75
C GLU A 449 -36.36 -8.03 -3.94
N ALA A 450 -35.51 -7.03 -3.62
CA ALA A 450 -35.95 -5.78 -3.01
C ALA A 450 -36.91 -4.99 -3.90
N GLU A 451 -36.66 -4.93 -5.22
CA GLU A 451 -37.55 -4.29 -6.20
C GLU A 451 -38.89 -5.03 -6.34
N LYS A 452 -38.88 -6.37 -6.35
CA LYS A 452 -40.11 -7.18 -6.35
C LYS A 452 -40.93 -6.95 -5.07
N ALA A 453 -40.28 -6.95 -3.92
CA ALA A 453 -40.93 -6.68 -2.65
C ALA A 453 -41.49 -5.23 -2.58
N LEU A 454 -40.79 -4.26 -3.15
CA LEU A 454 -41.28 -2.87 -3.26
C LEU A 454 -42.50 -2.77 -4.17
N ALA A 455 -42.55 -3.52 -5.28
CA ALA A 455 -43.72 -3.58 -6.15
C ALA A 455 -44.94 -4.11 -5.39
N TYR A 456 -44.76 -5.12 -4.53
CA TYR A 456 -45.80 -5.61 -3.64
C TYR A 456 -46.26 -4.55 -2.61
N SER A 457 -45.32 -3.83 -1.97
CA SER A 457 -45.64 -2.69 -1.11
C SER A 457 -46.43 -1.58 -1.82
N LYS A 458 -46.10 -1.29 -3.09
CA LYS A 458 -46.82 -0.32 -3.93
C LYS A 458 -48.26 -0.76 -4.19
N ASP A 459 -48.50 -2.05 -4.39
CA ASP A 459 -49.86 -2.59 -4.57
C ASP A 459 -50.70 -2.49 -3.29
N LEU A 460 -50.14 -2.90 -2.15
CA LEU A 460 -50.78 -2.74 -0.84
C LEU A 460 -51.11 -1.28 -0.53
N SER A 461 -50.21 -0.35 -0.87
CA SER A 461 -50.44 1.09 -0.72
C SER A 461 -51.64 1.58 -1.53
N ARG A 462 -51.76 1.14 -2.79
CA ARG A 462 -52.91 1.50 -3.64
C ARG A 462 -54.22 1.00 -3.03
N ASN A 463 -54.26 -0.25 -2.60
CA ASN A 463 -55.45 -0.85 -1.99
C ASN A 463 -55.86 -0.09 -0.71
N LEU A 464 -54.89 0.24 0.16
CA LEU A 464 -55.13 1.02 1.37
C LEU A 464 -55.65 2.43 1.05
N ILE A 465 -55.04 3.13 0.08
CA ILE A 465 -55.44 4.49 -0.31
C ILE A 465 -56.85 4.52 -0.88
N VAL A 466 -57.25 3.53 -1.69
CA VAL A 466 -58.62 3.43 -2.22
C VAL A 466 -59.65 3.37 -1.09
N VAL A 467 -59.40 2.56 -0.05
CA VAL A 467 -60.30 2.46 1.11
C VAL A 467 -60.34 3.77 1.91
N LEU A 468 -59.21 4.47 2.06
CA LEU A 468 -59.16 5.77 2.72
C LEU A 468 -59.87 6.87 1.90
N GLU A 469 -59.83 6.81 0.58
CA GLU A 469 -60.58 7.70 -0.32
C GLU A 469 -62.09 7.42 -0.25
N GLU A 470 -62.50 6.15 -0.21
CA GLU A 470 -63.90 5.75 0.02
C GLU A 470 -64.42 6.29 1.36
N LEU A 471 -63.60 6.23 2.41
CA LEU A 471 -63.93 6.77 3.74
C LEU A 471 -64.23 8.28 3.68
N ILE A 472 -63.46 9.04 2.89
CA ILE A 472 -63.69 10.48 2.66
C ILE A 472 -64.99 10.72 1.91
N GLU A 473 -65.26 9.95 0.84
CA GLU A 473 -66.50 10.05 0.05
C GLU A 473 -67.74 9.79 0.90
N LYS A 474 -67.73 8.73 1.71
CA LYS A 474 -68.82 8.40 2.63
C LYS A 474 -69.03 9.48 3.68
N THR A 475 -67.95 10.01 4.24
CA THR A 475 -68.01 11.12 5.21
C THR A 475 -68.62 12.39 4.59
N ASN A 476 -68.31 12.71 3.33
CA ASN A 476 -68.95 13.82 2.62
C ASN A 476 -70.45 13.58 2.43
N ALA A 477 -70.86 12.36 2.06
CA ALA A 477 -72.26 12.00 1.91
C ALA A 477 -73.05 12.05 3.24
N LEU A 478 -72.41 11.71 4.37
CA LEU A 478 -72.99 11.92 5.71
C LEU A 478 -73.20 13.40 6.02
N THR A 479 -72.23 14.24 5.65
CA THR A 479 -72.31 15.70 5.81
C THR A 479 -73.52 16.27 5.06
N GLU A 480 -73.79 15.80 3.83
CA GLU A 480 -74.98 16.19 3.05
C GLU A 480 -76.30 15.75 3.70
N LYS A 481 -76.30 14.64 4.44
CA LYS A 481 -77.45 14.11 5.20
C LYS A 481 -77.59 14.69 6.61
N ASN A 482 -76.67 15.56 7.03
CA ASN A 482 -76.56 16.06 8.40
C ASN A 482 -76.33 14.94 9.45
N GLU A 483 -75.57 13.92 9.06
CA GLU A 483 -75.11 12.80 9.87
C GLU A 483 -73.61 12.94 10.18
N PHE A 484 -73.16 12.33 11.28
CA PHE A 484 -71.81 12.54 11.82
C PHE A 484 -71.04 11.23 11.91
N VAL A 485 -69.71 11.29 11.74
CA VAL A 485 -68.82 10.13 11.86
C VAL A 485 -68.74 9.59 13.30
N PHE A 486 -68.68 10.49 14.29
CA PHE A 486 -68.48 10.20 15.72
C PHE A 486 -69.71 10.50 16.57
#